data_AF-A0A7C4TZL6-F1
#
_entry.id   AF-A0A7C4TZL6-F1
#
_cell.length_a   1.000
_cell.length_b   1.000
_cell.length_c   1.000
_cell.angle_alpha   90.00
_cell.angle_beta   90.00
_cell.angle_gamma   90.00
#
_symmetry.space_group_name_H-M   'P 1'
#
loop_
_entity.id
_entity.type
_entity.pdbx_description
1 polymer ?
#
loop_
_entity_poly.entity_id
_entity_poly.type
_entity_poly.pdbx_seq_one_letter_code
_entity_poly.pdbx_strand_id
1 'polypeptide(L)'
;MTAFLSTDMGEHPKIACGVFGAISLSKQPIFPYIYWGLRAQNHRGHQSHGFLTYLNGEFYAYRSLDLVPKIKTSAIHEWFKRLPGYVGIGNVRYTTSGKTDEKSLLAGTQPVIASMNDFKVAISFNGNVVNTFQLKNE
;
A
#
# COMPACT_ATOMS: atom_id res chain seq x y z
N MET A 1 -23.60 -6.95 47.92
CA MET A 1 -24.43 -7.08 46.70
C MET A 1 -23.97 -5.95 45.77
N THR A 2 -23.25 -6.14 44.67
CA THR A 2 -22.77 -7.31 43.92
C THR A 2 -21.66 -6.75 43.02
N ALA A 3 -20.41 -7.15 43.24
CA ALA A 3 -19.51 -7.80 42.28
C ALA A 3 -19.23 -7.08 40.95
N PHE A 4 -17.94 -6.80 40.75
CA PHE A 4 -17.26 -6.77 39.46
C PHE A 4 -17.69 -7.94 38.57
N LEU A 5 -18.09 -7.67 37.33
CA LEU A 5 -17.97 -8.62 36.22
C LEU A 5 -17.61 -7.86 34.95
N SER A 6 -16.46 -8.24 34.40
CA SER A 6 -16.00 -7.95 33.05
C SER A 6 -17.04 -8.36 32.01
N THR A 7 -17.25 -7.51 31.02
CA THR A 7 -17.54 -7.98 29.66
C THR A 7 -16.51 -7.35 28.75
N ASP A 8 -15.51 -8.15 28.45
CA ASP A 8 -14.73 -8.15 27.22
C ASP A 8 -15.56 -7.59 26.04
N MET A 9 -15.39 -6.31 25.72
CA MET A 9 -15.88 -5.74 24.46
C MET A 9 -14.74 -5.90 23.47
N GLY A 10 -14.76 -7.07 22.83
CA GLY A 10 -13.64 -7.69 22.16
C GLY A 10 -12.85 -6.78 21.23
N GLU A 11 -11.56 -7.09 21.11
CA GLU A 11 -10.70 -6.61 20.04
C GLU A 11 -11.40 -6.82 18.68
N HIS A 12 -12.06 -5.77 18.20
CA HIS A 12 -12.45 -5.72 16.80
C HIS A 12 -11.18 -5.95 15.98
N PRO A 13 -11.21 -6.78 14.92
CA PRO A 13 -10.10 -6.88 13.99
C PRO A 13 -9.82 -5.46 13.50
N LYS A 14 -8.72 -4.83 13.94
CA LYS A 14 -8.29 -3.56 13.37
C LYS A 14 -8.01 -3.87 11.91
N ILE A 15 -8.91 -3.41 11.03
CA ILE A 15 -8.78 -3.60 9.60
C ILE A 15 -7.42 -3.03 9.21
N ALA A 16 -6.50 -3.93 8.89
CA ALA A 16 -5.11 -3.60 8.63
C ALA A 16 -4.93 -3.45 7.12
N CYS A 17 -4.09 -2.50 6.68
CA CYS A 17 -3.74 -2.26 5.29
C CYS A 17 -3.53 -3.56 4.47
N GLY A 18 -3.86 -3.57 3.19
CA GLY A 18 -3.53 -4.65 2.28
C GLY A 18 -2.19 -4.43 1.59
N VAL A 19 -1.39 -5.48 1.41
CA VAL A 19 -0.18 -5.48 0.58
C VAL A 19 -0.34 -6.58 -0.47
N PHE A 20 0.11 -6.30 -1.68
CA PHE A 20 0.16 -7.28 -2.76
C PHE A 20 1.44 -7.10 -3.56
N GLY A 21 2.07 -8.20 -3.97
CA GLY A 21 3.27 -8.19 -4.81
C GLY A 21 3.18 -9.29 -5.85
N ALA A 22 3.72 -9.03 -7.04
CA ALA A 22 3.74 -10.01 -8.12
C ALA A 22 4.99 -9.84 -8.98
N ILE A 23 5.42 -10.96 -9.57
CA ILE A 23 6.50 -11.02 -10.56
C ILE A 23 6.06 -11.92 -11.73
N SER A 24 6.33 -11.48 -12.96
CA SER A 24 6.10 -12.26 -14.18
C SER A 24 7.43 -12.80 -14.69
N LEU A 25 7.60 -14.12 -14.61
CA LEU A 25 8.79 -14.81 -15.13
C LEU A 25 8.82 -14.82 -16.68
N SER A 26 7.66 -14.73 -17.32
CA SER A 26 7.50 -14.66 -18.77
C SER A 26 7.53 -13.22 -19.31
N LYS A 27 7.97 -12.23 -18.50
CA LYS A 27 8.04 -10.80 -18.87
C LYS A 27 6.72 -10.22 -19.39
N GLN A 28 5.60 -10.62 -18.80
CA GLN A 28 4.29 -10.00 -19.07
C GLN A 28 4.08 -8.76 -18.20
N PRO A 29 3.35 -7.73 -18.68
CA PRO A 29 3.05 -6.54 -17.90
C PRO A 29 2.41 -6.90 -16.55
N ILE A 30 3.02 -6.45 -15.46
CA ILE A 30 2.64 -6.89 -14.11
C ILE A 30 1.45 -6.13 -13.52
N PHE A 31 1.20 -4.92 -14.03
CA PHE A 31 0.19 -4.00 -13.48
C PHE A 31 -1.21 -4.65 -13.31
N PRO A 32 -1.77 -5.42 -14.27
CA PRO A 32 -3.10 -6.02 -14.10
C PRO A 32 -3.19 -6.94 -12.88
N TYR A 33 -2.13 -7.70 -12.59
CA TYR A 33 -2.08 -8.63 -11.46
C TYR A 33 -2.07 -7.87 -10.13
N ILE A 34 -1.26 -6.81 -10.05
CA ILE A 34 -1.20 -5.96 -8.85
C ILE A 34 -2.52 -5.21 -8.66
N TYR A 35 -3.09 -4.66 -9.73
CA TYR A 35 -4.38 -3.97 -9.72
C TYR A 35 -5.49 -4.87 -9.19
N TRP A 36 -5.66 -6.07 -9.74
CA TRP A 36 -6.71 -6.99 -9.28
C TRP A 36 -6.44 -7.52 -7.88
N GLY A 37 -5.17 -7.79 -7.54
CA GLY A 37 -4.77 -8.20 -6.19
C GLY A 37 -5.14 -7.16 -5.14
N LEU A 38 -4.83 -5.88 -5.36
CA LEU A 38 -5.21 -4.81 -4.44
C LEU A 38 -6.71 -4.50 -4.46
N ARG A 39 -7.36 -4.55 -5.63
CA ARG A 39 -8.79 -4.28 -5.72
C ARG A 39 -9.62 -5.33 -4.97
N ALA A 40 -9.18 -6.60 -4.95
CA ALA A 40 -9.76 -7.65 -4.11
C ALA A 40 -9.59 -7.34 -2.60
N GLN A 41 -8.54 -6.59 -2.24
CA GLN A 41 -8.26 -6.17 -0.87
C GLN A 41 -8.86 -4.80 -0.50
N ASN A 42 -9.70 -4.16 -1.33
CA ASN A 42 -10.33 -2.86 -1.00
C ASN A 42 -11.06 -2.86 0.36
N HIS A 43 -11.59 -4.00 0.80
CA HIS A 43 -12.19 -4.16 2.13
C HIS A 43 -11.21 -3.95 3.31
N ARG A 44 -9.90 -3.93 3.03
CA ARG A 44 -8.80 -3.77 3.99
C ARG A 44 -8.26 -2.35 4.11
N GLY A 45 -8.73 -1.40 3.30
CA GLY A 45 -8.21 -0.03 3.31
C GLY A 45 -9.03 0.92 2.45
N HIS A 46 -9.53 2.00 3.05
CA HIS A 46 -10.43 2.96 2.41
C HIS A 46 -9.81 4.35 2.19
N GLN A 47 -8.60 4.59 2.71
CA GLN A 47 -8.05 5.94 2.81
C GLN A 47 -7.06 6.28 1.69
N SER A 48 -6.31 5.29 1.22
CA SER A 48 -5.41 5.48 0.08
C SER A 48 -5.04 4.16 -0.56
N HIS A 49 -4.60 4.23 -1.80
CA HIS A 49 -3.99 3.12 -2.51
C HIS A 49 -2.74 3.55 -3.25
N GLY A 50 -1.89 2.58 -3.57
CA GLY A 50 -0.74 2.84 -4.42
C GLY A 50 -0.23 1.59 -5.11
N PHE A 51 0.40 1.82 -6.24
CA PHE A 51 1.05 0.83 -7.09
C PHE A 51 2.49 1.27 -7.33
N LEU A 52 3.38 0.30 -7.41
CA LEU A 52 4.75 0.53 -7.84
C LEU A 52 5.20 -0.64 -8.71
N THR A 53 5.80 -0.34 -9.85
CA THR A 53 6.45 -1.32 -10.72
C THR A 53 7.92 -0.97 -10.92
N TYR A 54 8.70 -1.96 -11.33
CA TYR A 54 10.12 -1.80 -11.61
C TYR A 54 10.45 -2.34 -13.01
N LEU A 55 11.21 -1.54 -13.75
CA LEU A 55 11.72 -1.88 -15.08
C LEU A 55 13.09 -1.22 -15.29
N ASN A 56 14.08 -2.02 -15.66
CA ASN A 56 15.40 -1.54 -16.12
C ASN A 56 16.09 -0.54 -15.18
N GLY A 57 16.10 -0.81 -13.87
CA GLY A 57 16.76 0.07 -12.89
C GLY A 57 15.88 1.19 -12.33
N GLU A 58 14.67 1.38 -12.88
CA GLU A 58 13.79 2.48 -12.51
C GLU A 58 12.50 2.02 -11.84
N PHE A 59 12.07 2.81 -10.84
CA PHE A 59 10.81 2.63 -10.14
C PHE A 59 9.75 3.56 -10.70
N TYR A 60 8.57 3.02 -10.97
CA TYR A 60 7.40 3.75 -11.43
C TYR A 60 6.32 3.64 -10.36
N ALA A 61 5.91 4.77 -9.80
CA ALA A 61 4.95 4.79 -8.69
C ALA A 61 3.70 5.60 -9.03
N TYR A 62 2.56 5.10 -8.58
CA TYR A 62 1.30 5.83 -8.53
C TYR A 62 0.70 5.69 -7.14
N ARG A 63 0.29 6.81 -6.54
CA ARG A 63 -0.37 6.83 -5.23
C ARG A 63 -1.52 7.81 -5.30
N SER A 64 -2.63 7.48 -4.66
CA SER A 64 -3.79 8.35 -4.55
C SER A 64 -4.56 8.03 -3.28
N LEU A 65 -5.42 8.96 -2.88
CA LEU A 65 -6.35 8.73 -1.79
C LEU A 65 -7.49 7.82 -2.27
N ASP A 66 -8.30 7.39 -1.31
CA ASP A 66 -9.45 6.52 -1.51
C ASP A 66 -9.12 5.10 -1.98
N LEU A 67 -10.19 4.34 -2.25
CA LEU A 67 -10.19 2.97 -2.75
C LEU A 67 -9.48 2.83 -4.10
N VAL A 68 -9.02 1.62 -4.42
CA VAL A 68 -8.60 1.29 -5.79
C VAL A 68 -9.81 1.46 -6.73
N PRO A 69 -9.76 2.39 -7.70
CA PRO A 69 -10.89 2.70 -8.55
C PRO A 69 -11.12 1.60 -9.59
N LYS A 70 -12.32 1.56 -10.16
CA LYS A 70 -12.58 0.74 -11.35
C LYS A 70 -11.88 1.37 -12.56
N ILE A 71 -10.89 0.68 -13.13
CA ILE A 71 -10.25 1.08 -14.38
C ILE A 71 -11.07 0.59 -15.56
N LYS A 72 -11.39 1.48 -16.51
CA LYS A 72 -12.05 1.11 -17.77
C LYS A 72 -11.06 0.39 -18.68
N THR A 73 -11.53 -0.60 -19.44
CA THR A 73 -10.69 -1.34 -20.41
C THR A 73 -9.98 -0.41 -21.38
N SER A 74 -10.63 0.67 -21.82
CA SER A 74 -10.02 1.68 -22.71
C SER A 74 -8.81 2.39 -22.11
N ALA A 75 -8.71 2.48 -20.78
CA ALA A 75 -7.61 3.16 -20.09
C ALA A 75 -6.42 2.23 -19.77
N ILE A 76 -6.52 0.92 -19.99
CA ILE A 76 -5.48 -0.03 -19.54
C ILE A 76 -4.11 0.23 -20.18
N HIS A 77 -4.09 0.68 -21.43
CA HIS A 77 -2.85 1.01 -22.15
C HIS A 77 -2.12 2.20 -21.52
N GLU A 78 -2.85 3.19 -20.98
CA GLU A 78 -2.25 4.32 -20.26
C GLU A 78 -1.57 3.84 -18.98
N TRP A 79 -2.17 2.86 -18.30
CA TRP A 79 -1.58 2.25 -17.10
C TRP A 79 -0.31 1.46 -17.41
N PHE A 80 -0.21 0.81 -18.57
CA PHE A 80 1.04 0.15 -18.99
C PHE A 80 2.17 1.15 -19.26
N LYS A 81 1.85 2.36 -19.73
CA LYS A 81 2.83 3.43 -19.88
C LYS A 81 3.22 4.03 -18.53
N ARG A 82 2.26 4.16 -17.60
CA ARG A 82 2.48 4.73 -16.28
C ARG A 82 3.24 3.81 -15.34
N LEU A 83 2.94 2.52 -15.39
CA LEU A 83 3.47 1.47 -14.52
C LEU A 83 4.01 0.29 -15.35
N PRO A 84 5.07 0.53 -16.15
CA PRO A 84 5.69 -0.50 -16.96
C PRO A 84 6.46 -1.49 -16.08
N GLY A 85 6.71 -2.68 -16.61
CA GLY A 85 7.58 -3.68 -15.97
C GLY A 85 6.91 -5.00 -15.64
N TYR A 86 7.71 -5.88 -15.07
CA TYR A 86 7.37 -7.30 -14.86
C TYR A 86 7.39 -7.69 -13.38
N VAL A 87 7.73 -6.77 -12.50
CA VAL A 87 7.68 -6.93 -11.04
C VAL A 87 7.08 -5.67 -10.43
N GLY A 88 6.29 -5.84 -9.39
CA GLY A 88 5.76 -4.70 -8.66
C GLY A 88 5.02 -5.09 -7.40
N ILE A 89 4.71 -4.05 -6.63
CA ILE A 89 4.07 -4.12 -5.32
C ILE A 89 2.95 -3.07 -5.24
N GLY A 90 2.06 -3.25 -4.27
CA GLY A 90 0.95 -2.36 -4.03
C GLY A 90 0.60 -2.26 -2.54
N ASN A 91 -0.18 -1.24 -2.21
CA ASN A 91 -0.77 -1.06 -0.90
C ASN A 91 -2.21 -0.54 -1.00
N VAL A 92 -3.09 -0.99 -0.11
CA VAL A 92 -4.33 -0.29 0.26
C VAL A 92 -4.27 0.02 1.75
N ARG A 93 -4.43 1.28 2.12
CA ARG A 93 -4.20 1.75 3.48
C ARG A 93 -5.51 1.94 4.22
N TYR A 94 -5.59 1.38 5.43
CA TYR A 94 -6.52 1.80 6.45
C TYR A 94 -5.79 2.69 7.46
N THR A 95 -6.32 3.86 7.83
CA THR A 95 -5.69 4.70 8.85
C THR A 95 -6.03 4.13 10.21
N THR A 96 -5.04 3.54 10.88
CA THR A 96 -5.24 2.91 12.19
C THR A 96 -5.02 3.87 13.36
N SER A 97 -4.42 5.05 13.15
CA SER A 97 -4.28 6.19 14.08
C SER A 97 -3.49 7.29 13.37
N GLY A 98 -3.77 8.58 13.61
CA GLY A 98 -2.96 9.69 13.10
C GLY A 98 -3.74 10.89 12.55
N LYS A 99 -3.02 11.83 11.95
CA LYS A 99 -3.58 13.04 11.32
C LYS A 99 -4.43 12.67 10.10
N THR A 100 -5.63 13.24 10.02
CA THR A 100 -6.60 13.00 8.95
C THR A 100 -6.60 14.08 7.87
N ASP A 101 -5.72 15.08 7.97
CA ASP A 101 -5.57 16.07 6.92
C ASP A 101 -4.99 15.45 5.65
N GLU A 102 -5.42 15.96 4.50
CA GLU A 102 -5.08 15.42 3.17
C GLU A 102 -3.57 15.27 2.96
N LYS A 103 -2.78 16.25 3.42
CA LYS A 103 -1.33 16.24 3.28
C LYS A 103 -0.70 15.10 4.08
N SER A 104 -1.16 14.88 5.31
CA SER A 104 -0.70 13.75 6.14
C SER A 104 -1.13 12.39 5.57
N LEU A 105 -2.33 12.30 4.99
CA LEU A 105 -2.80 11.09 4.32
C LEU A 105 -1.92 10.77 3.11
N LEU A 106 -1.66 11.76 2.25
CA LEU A 106 -0.80 11.66 1.08
C LEU A 106 0.64 11.27 1.46
N ALA A 107 1.22 11.90 2.49
CA ALA A 107 2.56 11.61 2.96
C ALA A 107 2.71 10.16 3.48
N GLY A 108 1.63 9.59 4.03
CA GLY A 108 1.62 8.21 4.48
C GLY A 108 1.19 7.19 3.42
N THR A 109 1.03 7.59 2.16
CA THR A 109 0.70 6.64 1.07
C THR A 109 1.88 5.74 0.75
N GLN A 110 1.57 4.46 0.55
CA GLN A 110 2.53 3.42 0.19
C GLN A 110 2.21 2.87 -1.20
N PRO A 111 3.15 2.22 -1.92
CA PRO A 111 4.53 1.87 -1.52
C PRO A 111 5.49 3.06 -1.47
N VAL A 112 6.42 3.10 -0.51
CA VAL A 112 7.46 4.14 -0.40
C VAL A 112 8.75 3.72 -1.11
N ILE A 113 9.50 4.68 -1.64
CA ILE A 113 10.83 4.46 -2.22
C ILE A 113 11.82 5.17 -1.30
N ALA A 114 12.84 4.45 -0.85
CA ALA A 114 13.99 4.99 -0.14
C ALA A 114 15.24 4.79 -0.99
N SER A 115 16.18 5.72 -0.88
CA SER A 115 17.45 5.68 -1.61
C SER A 115 18.60 6.06 -0.70
N MET A 116 19.71 5.34 -0.80
CA MET A 116 20.97 5.62 -0.13
C MET A 116 22.12 5.31 -1.09
N ASN A 117 22.92 6.31 -1.42
CA ASN A 117 23.93 6.23 -2.47
C ASN A 117 23.31 5.70 -3.78
N ASP A 118 23.92 4.68 -4.38
CA ASP A 118 23.43 4.03 -5.60
C ASP A 118 22.36 2.95 -5.37
N PHE A 119 21.96 2.72 -4.10
CA PHE A 119 20.95 1.73 -3.75
C PHE A 119 19.58 2.37 -3.58
N LYS A 120 18.58 1.88 -4.32
CA LYS A 120 17.17 2.25 -4.15
C LYS A 120 16.38 1.01 -3.70
N VAL A 121 15.48 1.18 -2.74
CA VAL A 121 14.58 0.14 -2.25
C VAL A 121 13.14 0.65 -2.25
N ALA A 122 12.20 -0.20 -2.66
CA ALA A 122 10.77 0.08 -2.58
C ALA A 122 10.12 -0.84 -1.55
N ILE A 123 9.33 -0.27 -0.63
CA ILE A 123 8.73 -1.00 0.48
C ILE A 123 7.22 -0.69 0.56
N SER A 124 6.44 -1.75 0.78
CA SER A 124 5.04 -1.68 1.19
C SER A 124 4.89 -2.60 2.41
N PHE A 125 4.27 -2.12 3.48
CA PHE A 125 4.13 -2.86 4.73
C PHE A 125 2.70 -2.76 5.27
N ASN A 126 2.28 -3.85 5.90
CA ASN A 126 1.09 -3.88 6.74
C ASN A 126 1.55 -4.11 8.19
N GLY A 127 1.35 -3.11 9.06
CA GLY A 127 1.77 -3.20 10.45
C GLY A 127 1.93 -1.84 11.10
N ASN A 128 2.59 -1.82 12.25
CA ASN A 128 2.97 -0.60 12.96
C ASN A 128 4.37 -0.77 13.57
N VAL A 129 5.25 0.20 13.34
CA VAL A 129 6.56 0.26 13.99
C VAL A 129 6.39 1.04 15.29
N VAL A 130 6.49 0.37 16.43
CA VAL A 130 6.13 0.96 17.74
C VAL A 130 7.18 1.90 18.32
N ASN A 131 8.45 1.75 17.91
CA ASN A 131 9.61 2.47 18.43
C ASN A 131 10.21 3.45 17.41
N THR A 132 9.39 4.07 16.55
CA THR A 132 9.86 4.98 15.48
C THR A 132 10.72 6.14 15.96
N PHE A 133 10.45 6.71 17.14
CA PHE A 133 11.26 7.80 17.70
C PHE A 133 12.67 7.35 18.08
N GLN A 134 12.81 6.13 18.62
CA GLN A 134 14.11 5.57 18.96
C GLN A 134 14.89 5.23 17.68
N LEU A 135 14.26 4.49 16.76
CA LEU A 135 14.88 4.07 15.49
C LEU A 135 15.34 5.24 14.61
N LYS A 136 14.73 6.41 14.76
CA LYS A 136 15.14 7.62 14.03
C LYS A 136 16.47 8.21 14.54
N ASN A 137 16.84 7.91 15.79
CA ASN A 137 18.04 8.41 16.44
C ASN A 137 19.19 7.39 16.45
N GLU A 138 18.97 6.18 15.95
CA GLU A 138 20.01 5.15 15.69
C GLU A 138 20.70 5.42 14.35
#